data_AF-A0A969Y1T9-F1
#
_entry.id   AF-A0A969Y1T9-F1
#
_cell.length_a   1.000
_cell.length_b   1.000
_cell.length_c   1.000
_cell.angle_alpha   90.00
_cell.angle_beta   90.00
_cell.angle_gamma   90.00
#
_symmetry.space_group_name_H-M   'P 1'
#
loop_
_entity.id
_entity.type
_entity.pdbx_description
1 polymer ?
#
loop_
_entity_poly.entity_id
_entity_poly.type
_entity_poly.pdbx_seq_one_letter_code
_entity_poly.pdbx_strand_id
1 'polypeptide(L)'
;MAITGYVMQLQHFSVNDGEGIRTTIFLAGCPLRCKWCANPEGFDHHPKIAYYSKTCSGCGRCAAVCLHGIGINLNAPGNRDKCLGCGACVSVCPNGSRKQLISKMTVDEIVAAILPQLRFLQDSGGGVTFSGGEATSQRAFLHAAAKRF
;
A
#
# COMPACT_ATOMS: atom_id res chain seq x y z
N MET A 1 -7.44 16.04 14.02
CA MET A 1 -6.58 15.57 12.92
C MET A 1 -7.13 14.25 12.39
N ALA A 2 -7.11 14.02 11.07
CA ALA A 2 -7.53 12.75 10.49
C ALA A 2 -6.58 11.63 10.94
N ILE A 3 -7.14 10.45 11.28
CA ILE A 3 -6.34 9.29 11.69
C ILE A 3 -5.76 8.64 10.43
N THR A 4 -4.44 8.51 10.38
CA THR A 4 -3.70 7.94 9.25
C THR A 4 -3.00 6.65 9.62
N GLY A 5 -2.83 5.77 8.65
CA GLY A 5 -2.06 4.54 8.75
C GLY A 5 -1.25 4.26 7.49
N TYR A 6 -0.35 3.30 7.58
CA TYR A 6 0.47 2.81 6.48
C TYR A 6 -0.16 1.54 5.91
N VAL A 7 -0.57 1.62 4.65
CA VAL A 7 -1.32 0.58 3.95
C VAL A 7 -0.51 0.11 2.76
N MET A 8 -0.32 -1.19 2.64
CA MET A 8 0.38 -1.81 1.51
C MET A 8 -0.52 -1.97 0.30
N GLN A 9 -1.71 -2.54 0.54
CA GLN A 9 -2.64 -2.89 -0.52
C GLN A 9 -4.07 -2.99 0.00
N LEU A 10 -5.02 -2.61 -0.84
CA LEU A 10 -6.41 -3.01 -0.72
C LEU A 10 -6.64 -4.19 -1.66
N GLN A 11 -6.83 -5.38 -1.10
CA GLN A 11 -7.12 -6.58 -1.89
C GLN A 11 -8.62 -6.79 -1.92
N HIS A 12 -9.23 -6.48 -3.06
CA HIS A 12 -10.64 -6.74 -3.30
C HIS A 12 -10.87 -8.21 -3.69
N PHE A 13 -12.10 -8.68 -3.53
CA PHE A 13 -12.54 -10.01 -3.94
C PHE A 13 -11.75 -11.17 -3.33
N SER A 14 -11.39 -11.04 -2.05
CA SER A 14 -10.92 -12.18 -1.25
C SER A 14 -12.09 -13.11 -0.95
N VAL A 15 -12.15 -14.26 -1.63
CA VAL A 15 -13.22 -15.28 -1.47
C VAL A 15 -12.75 -16.54 -0.74
N ASN A 16 -11.44 -16.66 -0.51
CA ASN A 16 -10.84 -17.78 0.21
C ASN A 16 -10.79 -17.46 1.71
N ASP A 17 -11.05 -18.45 2.57
CA ASP A 17 -10.96 -18.39 4.03
C ASP A 17 -12.01 -17.48 4.72
N GLY A 18 -13.27 -17.96 4.75
CA GLY A 18 -14.41 -17.33 5.41
C GLY A 18 -15.61 -17.11 4.47
N GLU A 19 -16.76 -16.78 5.02
CA GLU A 19 -18.01 -16.55 4.25
C GLU A 19 -18.02 -15.21 3.51
N GLY A 20 -18.69 -15.19 2.35
CA GLY A 20 -18.89 -14.01 1.53
C GLY A 20 -17.62 -13.45 0.86
N ILE A 21 -17.79 -12.32 0.16
CA ILE A 21 -16.72 -11.60 -0.52
C ILE A 21 -16.10 -10.60 0.47
N ARG A 22 -14.77 -10.61 0.59
CA ARG A 22 -14.05 -9.68 1.46
C ARG A 22 -13.18 -8.71 0.67
N THR A 23 -13.04 -7.50 1.21
CA THR A 23 -11.88 -6.66 0.92
C THR A 23 -10.91 -6.72 2.10
N THR A 24 -9.68 -7.18 1.85
CA THR A 24 -8.62 -7.23 2.86
C THR A 24 -7.77 -5.98 2.77
N ILE A 25 -7.68 -5.23 3.87
CA ILE A 25 -6.77 -4.08 4.02
C ILE A 25 -5.44 -4.62 4.55
N PHE A 26 -4.41 -4.66 3.70
CA PHE A 26 -3.05 -5.01 4.12
C PHE A 26 -2.34 -3.78 4.69
N LEU A 27 -2.04 -3.83 5.98
CA LEU A 27 -1.27 -2.82 6.70
C LEU A 27 0.23 -3.08 6.57
N ALA A 28 1.02 -2.03 6.76
CA ALA A 28 2.48 -2.10 6.89
C ALA A 28 2.90 -1.93 8.36
N GLY A 29 4.20 -2.08 8.63
CA GLY A 29 4.79 -1.79 9.94
C GLY A 29 4.90 -2.99 10.87
N CYS A 30 5.31 -4.15 10.37
CA CYS A 30 5.47 -5.33 11.22
C CYS A 30 6.74 -5.21 12.08
N PRO A 31 6.65 -5.30 13.42
CA PRO A 31 7.82 -5.26 14.30
C PRO A 31 8.61 -6.58 14.26
N LEU A 32 8.01 -7.65 13.73
CA LEU A 32 8.66 -8.95 13.61
C LEU A 32 9.61 -8.98 12.40
N ARG A 33 10.57 -9.91 12.44
CA ARG A 33 11.57 -10.16 11.37
C ARG A 33 11.63 -11.64 11.06
N CYS A 34 10.47 -12.22 10.74
CA CYS A 34 10.35 -13.64 10.42
C CYS A 34 11.31 -14.02 9.28
N LYS A 35 12.01 -15.15 9.44
CA LYS A 35 12.99 -15.66 8.45
C LYS A 35 12.40 -15.90 7.06
N TRP A 36 11.11 -16.24 7.02
CA TRP A 36 10.35 -16.51 5.79
C TRP A 36 9.12 -15.61 5.69
N CYS A 37 9.31 -14.31 5.92
CA CYS A 37 8.22 -13.35 5.76
C CYS A 37 7.67 -13.38 4.33
N ALA A 38 6.35 -13.49 4.19
CA ALA A 38 5.68 -13.44 2.88
C ALA A 38 5.77 -12.05 2.22
N ASN A 39 5.90 -10.99 3.04
CA ASN A 39 5.82 -9.59 2.63
C ASN A 39 6.86 -8.74 3.38
N PRO A 40 8.17 -8.91 3.12
CA PRO A 40 9.24 -8.20 3.83
C PRO A 40 9.19 -6.68 3.63
N GLU A 41 8.55 -6.20 2.55
CA GLU A 41 8.27 -4.79 2.37
C GLU A 41 7.39 -4.22 3.48
N GLY A 42 6.53 -5.05 4.10
CA GLY A 42 5.65 -4.66 5.21
C GLY A 42 6.36 -4.40 6.53
N PHE A 43 7.69 -4.49 6.61
CA PHE A 43 8.46 -4.11 7.79
C PHE A 43 8.57 -2.60 7.98
N ASP A 44 8.42 -1.82 6.91
CA ASP A 44 8.61 -0.38 6.96
C ASP A 44 7.35 0.35 7.44
N HIS A 45 7.55 1.45 8.16
CA HIS A 45 6.50 2.33 8.67
C HIS A 45 6.45 3.67 7.92
N HIS A 46 6.81 3.68 6.64
CA HIS A 46 6.87 4.89 5.82
C HIS A 46 6.45 4.57 4.39
N PRO A 47 5.97 5.57 3.62
CA PRO A 47 5.62 5.35 2.22
C PRO A 47 6.81 4.83 1.44
N LYS A 48 6.59 3.83 0.59
CA LYS A 48 7.68 3.11 -0.09
C LYS A 48 7.33 2.85 -1.55
N ILE A 49 8.31 3.07 -2.42
CA ILE A 49 8.22 2.80 -3.86
C ILE A 49 9.09 1.60 -4.23
N ALA A 50 8.51 0.66 -4.98
CA ALA A 50 9.25 -0.35 -5.73
C ALA A 50 9.74 0.22 -7.06
N TYR A 51 10.90 -0.26 -7.50
CA TYR A 51 11.39 -0.06 -8.85
C TYR A 51 11.79 -1.41 -9.44
N TYR A 52 11.11 -1.81 -10.52
CA TYR A 52 11.37 -3.03 -11.26
C TYR A 52 12.12 -2.70 -12.56
N SER A 53 13.44 -2.92 -12.56
CA SER A 53 14.29 -2.63 -13.72
C SER A 53 13.88 -3.44 -14.95
N LYS A 54 13.47 -4.70 -14.77
CA LYS A 54 13.09 -5.62 -15.84
C LYS A 54 11.95 -5.13 -16.74
N THR A 55 11.01 -4.34 -16.21
CA THR A 55 9.86 -3.82 -16.99
C THR A 55 10.04 -2.36 -17.40
N CYS A 56 11.14 -1.72 -16.99
CA CYS A 56 11.36 -0.30 -17.23
C CYS A 56 11.86 -0.06 -18.66
N SER A 57 11.16 0.80 -19.40
CA SER A 57 11.56 1.21 -20.76
C SER A 57 12.61 2.34 -20.78
N GLY A 58 12.98 2.89 -19.63
CA GLY A 58 13.95 4.00 -19.56
C GLY A 58 13.39 5.37 -19.99
N CYS A 59 12.07 5.55 -20.08
CA CYS A 59 11.46 6.79 -20.61
C CYS A 59 11.70 8.09 -19.82
N GLY A 60 12.34 8.06 -18.64
CA GLY A 60 12.70 9.27 -17.89
C GLY A 60 11.56 10.01 -17.17
N ARG A 61 10.28 9.72 -17.45
CA ARG A 61 9.12 10.43 -16.85
C ARG A 61 9.17 10.49 -15.32
N CYS A 62 9.55 9.39 -14.67
CA CYS A 62 9.70 9.32 -13.22
C CYS A 62 10.74 10.30 -12.66
N ALA A 63 11.83 10.53 -13.38
CA ALA A 63 12.88 11.47 -12.99
C ALA A 63 12.41 12.92 -13.19
N ALA A 64 11.69 13.20 -14.27
CA ALA A 64 11.17 14.53 -14.58
C ALA A 64 10.18 15.06 -13.52
N VAL A 65 9.40 14.19 -12.88
CA VAL A 65 8.46 14.58 -11.82
C VAL A 65 9.03 14.48 -10.40
N CYS A 66 10.29 14.03 -10.25
CA CYS A 66 10.86 13.84 -8.92
C CYS A 66 11.44 15.14 -8.36
N LEU A 67 10.81 15.66 -7.31
CA LEU A 67 11.27 16.87 -6.60
C LEU A 67 12.59 16.70 -5.83
N HIS A 68 13.07 15.46 -5.68
CA HIS A 68 14.30 15.12 -4.95
C HIS A 68 15.46 14.72 -5.88
N GLY A 69 15.31 14.92 -7.20
CA GLY A 69 16.37 14.66 -8.18
C GLY A 69 16.73 13.17 -8.33
N ILE A 70 15.80 12.26 -8.02
CA ILE A 70 16.03 10.82 -8.19
C ILE A 70 15.88 10.45 -9.67
N GLY A 71 16.93 9.89 -10.26
CA GLY A 71 16.92 9.41 -11.63
C GLY A 71 16.05 8.16 -11.86
N ILE A 72 16.16 7.59 -13.07
CA ILE A 72 15.39 6.40 -13.48
C ILE A 72 15.65 5.21 -12.56
N ASN A 73 16.91 5.00 -12.16
CA ASN A 73 17.29 3.89 -11.30
C ASN A 73 17.14 4.27 -9.81
N LEU A 74 16.01 3.88 -9.20
CA LEU A 74 15.77 4.08 -7.77
C LEU A 74 16.72 3.26 -6.88
N ASN A 75 17.30 2.18 -7.41
CA ASN A 75 18.22 1.30 -6.69
C ASN A 75 19.68 1.76 -6.77
N ALA A 76 19.97 2.86 -7.49
CA ALA A 76 21.31 3.42 -7.46
C ALA A 76 21.65 3.89 -6.02
N PRO A 77 22.93 3.81 -5.60
CA PRO A 77 23.35 4.18 -4.25
C PRO A 77 22.84 5.57 -3.83
N GLY A 78 22.30 5.67 -2.62
CA GLY A 78 21.78 6.93 -2.03
C GLY A 78 20.43 7.42 -2.57
N ASN A 79 19.88 6.83 -3.64
CA ASN A 79 18.57 7.28 -4.16
C ASN A 79 17.41 6.87 -3.26
N ARG A 80 17.52 5.75 -2.53
CA ARG A 80 16.48 5.30 -1.61
C ARG A 80 16.34 6.23 -0.41
N ASP A 81 17.45 6.76 0.10
CA ASP A 81 17.47 7.65 1.26
C ASP A 81 16.83 9.02 0.97
N LYS A 82 16.86 9.45 -0.30
CA LYS A 82 16.21 10.68 -0.77
C LYS A 82 14.73 10.52 -1.07
N CYS A 83 14.23 9.27 -1.17
CA CYS A 83 12.88 9.01 -1.64
C CYS A 83 11.87 9.12 -0.51
N LEU A 84 11.01 10.14 -0.55
CA LEU A 84 9.90 10.30 0.41
C LEU A 84 8.72 9.35 0.17
N GLY A 85 8.76 8.57 -0.92
CA GLY A 85 7.68 7.65 -1.26
C GLY A 85 6.36 8.30 -1.67
N CYS A 86 6.40 9.55 -2.18
CA CYS A 86 5.22 10.38 -2.48
C CYS A 86 4.32 9.89 -3.63
N GLY A 87 4.74 8.89 -4.41
CA GLY A 87 3.92 8.32 -5.48
C GLY A 87 3.87 9.12 -6.79
N ALA A 88 4.44 10.33 -6.87
CA ALA A 88 4.43 11.12 -8.12
C ALA A 88 5.05 10.36 -9.31
N CYS A 89 6.09 9.56 -9.07
CA CYS A 89 6.69 8.74 -10.12
C CYS A 89 5.84 7.52 -10.54
N VAL A 90 4.91 7.08 -9.68
CA VAL A 90 4.01 5.95 -9.96
C VAL A 90 2.91 6.38 -10.93
N SER A 91 2.31 7.55 -10.73
CA SER A 91 1.22 8.06 -11.59
C SER A 91 1.64 8.31 -13.04
N VAL A 92 2.92 8.52 -13.30
CA VAL A 92 3.46 8.78 -14.65
C VAL A 92 4.19 7.59 -15.27
N CYS A 93 4.27 6.44 -14.58
CA CYS A 93 5.01 5.28 -15.07
C CYS A 93 4.14 4.40 -15.98
N PRO A 94 4.36 4.40 -17.31
CA PRO A 94 3.48 3.70 -18.25
C PRO A 94 3.50 2.17 -18.09
N ASN A 95 4.64 1.61 -17.69
CA ASN A 95 4.83 0.17 -17.59
C ASN A 95 4.60 -0.37 -16.17
N GLY A 96 4.17 0.47 -15.23
CA GLY A 96 4.04 0.09 -13.81
C GLY A 96 5.36 -0.38 -13.18
N SER A 97 6.50 0.03 -13.72
CA SER A 97 7.83 -0.28 -13.16
C SER A 97 8.11 0.47 -11.86
N ARG A 98 7.40 1.57 -11.62
CA ARG A 98 7.28 2.22 -10.31
C ARG A 98 5.96 1.77 -9.69
N LYS A 99 5.99 1.18 -8.51
CA LYS A 99 4.78 0.81 -7.76
C LYS A 99 4.83 1.37 -6.35
N GLN A 100 3.69 1.83 -5.87
CA GLN A 100 3.50 2.15 -4.47
C GLN A 100 3.40 0.83 -3.69
N LEU A 101 4.37 0.56 -2.82
CA LEU A 101 4.36 -0.62 -1.94
C LEU A 101 3.71 -0.32 -0.60
N ILE A 102 3.86 0.91 -0.11
CA ILE A 102 3.27 1.39 1.14
C ILE A 102 2.80 2.82 0.90
N SER A 103 1.54 3.10 1.22
CA SER A 103 0.93 4.42 1.18
C SER A 103 0.59 4.86 2.60
N LYS A 104 0.72 6.16 2.89
CA LYS A 104 0.08 6.74 4.08
C LYS A 104 -1.32 7.16 3.68
N MET A 105 -2.34 6.58 4.31
CA MET A 105 -3.74 6.82 3.99
C MET A 105 -4.52 7.17 5.25
N THR A 106 -5.51 8.04 5.10
CA THR A 106 -6.53 8.32 6.10
C THR A 106 -7.61 7.24 6.08
N VAL A 107 -8.36 7.13 7.18
CA VAL A 107 -9.52 6.22 7.23
C VAL A 107 -10.55 6.56 6.15
N ASP A 108 -10.80 7.85 5.88
CA ASP A 108 -11.79 8.26 4.89
C ASP A 108 -11.35 7.94 3.46
N GLU A 109 -10.05 8.03 3.13
CA GLU A 109 -9.52 7.59 1.83
C GLU A 109 -9.71 6.07 1.63
N ILE A 110 -9.55 5.27 2.69
CA ILE A 110 -9.78 3.82 2.63
C ILE A 110 -11.25 3.52 2.41
N VAL A 111 -12.14 4.18 3.16
CA VAL A 111 -13.59 4.02 2.99
C VAL A 111 -14.00 4.41 1.58
N ALA A 112 -13.51 5.54 1.05
CA ALA A 112 -13.80 5.97 -0.30
C ALA A 112 -13.29 4.98 -1.37
N ALA A 113 -12.13 4.37 -1.16
CA ALA A 113 -11.59 3.35 -2.08
C ALA A 113 -12.37 2.03 -2.05
N ILE A 114 -12.99 1.69 -0.92
CA ILE A 114 -13.77 0.45 -0.75
C ILE A 114 -15.24 0.64 -1.11
N LEU A 115 -15.78 1.86 -1.01
CA LEU A 115 -17.18 2.17 -1.26
C LEU A 115 -17.75 1.60 -2.57
N PRO A 116 -17.03 1.60 -3.71
CA PRO A 116 -17.54 0.99 -4.94
C PRO A 116 -17.86 -0.52 -4.82
N GLN A 117 -17.24 -1.20 -3.85
CA GLN A 117 -17.43 -2.63 -3.60
C GLN A 117 -18.57 -2.94 -2.61
N LEU A 118 -19.16 -1.92 -1.97
CA LEU A 118 -20.04 -2.10 -0.81
C LEU A 118 -21.21 -3.06 -1.07
N ARG A 119 -21.86 -2.95 -2.24
CA ARG A 119 -22.97 -3.85 -2.62
C ARG A 119 -22.52 -5.31 -2.69
N PHE A 120 -21.37 -5.60 -3.31
CA PHE A 120 -20.84 -6.95 -3.40
C PHE A 120 -20.51 -7.53 -2.01
N LEU A 121 -19.97 -6.71 -1.11
CA LEU A 121 -19.69 -7.12 0.26
C LEU A 121 -20.99 -7.46 1.02
N GLN A 122 -22.01 -6.58 0.92
CA GLN A 122 -23.30 -6.76 1.59
C GLN A 122 -24.10 -7.96 1.06
N ASP A 123 -24.25 -8.06 -0.25
CA ASP A 123 -25.08 -9.10 -0.89
C ASP A 123 -24.50 -10.51 -0.70
N SER A 124 -23.17 -10.61 -0.52
CA SER A 124 -22.49 -11.88 -0.28
C SER A 124 -22.41 -12.26 1.20
N GLY A 125 -22.87 -11.41 2.13
CA GLY A 125 -22.68 -11.61 3.58
C GLY A 125 -21.22 -11.46 4.03
N GLY A 126 -20.38 -10.81 3.22
CA GLY A 126 -18.96 -10.58 3.49
C GLY A 126 -18.69 -9.23 4.15
N GLY A 127 -17.51 -8.65 3.90
CA GLY A 127 -17.13 -7.40 4.55
C GLY A 127 -15.66 -6.99 4.38
N VAL A 128 -15.15 -6.26 5.37
CA VAL A 128 -13.77 -5.77 5.37
C VAL A 128 -12.97 -6.49 6.45
N THR A 129 -11.78 -6.97 6.09
CA THR A 129 -10.82 -7.59 7.01
C THR A 129 -9.48 -6.86 6.96
N PHE A 130 -8.64 -7.13 7.96
CA PHE A 130 -7.33 -6.50 8.10
C PHE A 130 -6.25 -7.58 8.14
N SER A 131 -5.14 -7.35 7.45
CA SER A 131 -3.97 -8.25 7.40
C SER A 131 -2.69 -7.46 7.18
N GLY A 132 -1.55 -8.12 7.03
CA GLY A 132 -0.25 -7.50 6.72
C GLY A 132 0.36 -6.71 7.89
N GLY A 133 1.69 -6.51 7.84
CA GLY A 133 2.36 -5.50 8.67
C GLY A 133 2.21 -5.65 10.19
N GLU A 134 1.74 -6.80 10.70
CA GLU A 134 1.16 -6.94 12.05
C GLU A 134 0.13 -5.84 12.34
N ALA A 135 -1.12 -6.07 11.93
CA ALA A 135 -2.18 -5.06 11.95
C ALA A 135 -2.34 -4.34 13.31
N THR A 136 -2.09 -5.05 14.40
CA THR A 136 -2.19 -4.51 15.76
C THR A 136 -1.13 -3.44 16.08
N SER A 137 -0.04 -3.39 15.31
CA SER A 137 1.01 -2.36 15.41
C SER A 137 0.52 -0.96 15.06
N GLN A 138 -0.60 -0.85 14.34
CA GLN A 138 -1.26 0.41 14.02
C GLN A 138 -2.59 0.58 14.75
N ARG A 139 -2.63 0.25 16.05
CA ARG A 139 -3.84 0.20 16.90
C ARG A 139 -4.83 1.35 16.69
N ALA A 140 -4.37 2.60 16.71
CA ALA A 140 -5.27 3.76 16.58
C ALA A 140 -5.95 3.82 15.20
N PHE A 141 -5.20 3.54 14.14
CA PHE A 141 -5.73 3.48 12.78
C PHE A 141 -6.63 2.27 12.57
N LEU A 142 -6.20 1.09 13.02
CA LEU A 142 -6.98 -0.16 12.94
C LEU A 142 -8.34 0.00 13.63
N HIS A 143 -8.36 0.50 14.87
CA HIS A 143 -9.59 0.70 15.61
C HIS A 143 -10.51 1.74 14.97
N ALA A 144 -9.95 2.82 14.40
CA ALA A 144 -10.74 3.83 13.71
C ALA A 144 -11.34 3.31 12.39
N ALA A 145 -10.56 2.56 11.61
CA ALA A 145 -11.02 1.96 10.35
C ALA A 145 -12.07 0.86 10.57
N ALA A 146 -11.87 -0.01 11.57
CA ALA A 146 -12.80 -1.09 11.90
C ALA A 146 -14.18 -0.61 12.35
N LYS A 147 -14.32 0.64 12.80
CA LYS A 147 -15.62 1.23 13.16
C LYS A 147 -16.39 1.80 11.96
N ARG A 148 -15.84 1.75 10.75
CA ARG A 148 -16.44 2.33 9.54
C ARG A 148 -17.10 1.31 8.62
N PHE A 149 -16.91 0.03 8.91
CA PHE A 149 -17.47 -1.11 8.18
C PHE A 149 -18.22 -2.00 9.18
#